data_AF-A0A8T0CR46-F1
#
_entry.id   AF-A0A8T0CR46-F1
#
_cell.length_a   1.000
_cell.length_b   1.000
_cell.length_c   1.000
_cell.angle_alpha   90.00
_cell.angle_beta   90.00
_cell.angle_gamma   90.00
#
_symmetry.space_group_name_H-M   'P 1'
#
loop_
_entity.id
_entity.type
_entity.pdbx_description
1 polymer ?
#
loop_
_entity_poly.entity_id
_entity_poly.type
_entity_poly.pdbx_seq_one_letter_code
_entity_poly.pdbx_strand_id
1 'polypeptide(L)'
;MELINNIAKAHGVSVFGGVGERTREGNDLYMEMKESGVINEQNIAESKVALVYGQMNELPGARMRVGLTALTMAEYFRDVNEQDVLLFIDNIFRFVQALILSLYLCRL
;
A
#
# COMPACT_ATOMS: atom_id res chain seq x y z
N MET A 1 -12.63 5.73 -0.13
CA MET A 1 -11.59 6.41 -0.92
C MET A 1 -11.63 7.94 -0.85
N GLU A 2 -12.70 8.60 -0.37
CA GLU A 2 -12.71 10.07 -0.22
C GLU A 2 -11.59 10.62 0.67
N LEU A 3 -11.21 9.90 1.73
CA LEU A 3 -10.16 10.33 2.64
C LEU A 3 -8.78 10.40 1.95
N ILE A 4 -8.44 9.41 1.13
CA ILE A 4 -7.16 9.37 0.40
C ILE A 4 -7.14 10.46 -0.67
N ASN A 5 -8.23 10.62 -1.43
CA ASN A 5 -8.33 11.64 -2.48
C ASN A 5 -8.27 13.07 -1.90
N ASN A 6 -8.97 13.31 -0.79
CA ASN A 6 -9.00 14.63 -0.15
C ASN A 6 -7.67 14.97 0.55
N ILE A 7 -7.01 14.00 1.19
CA ILE A 7 -5.74 14.25 1.88
C ILE A 7 -4.56 14.29 0.90
N ALA A 8 -4.51 13.41 -0.11
CA ALA A 8 -3.45 13.44 -1.14
C ALA A 8 -3.53 14.69 -2.05
N LYS A 9 -4.72 15.30 -2.19
CA LYS A 9 -4.86 16.62 -2.85
C LYS A 9 -4.44 17.78 -1.95
N ALA A 10 -4.60 17.65 -0.63
CA ALA A 10 -4.30 18.72 0.32
C ALA A 10 -2.84 18.73 0.80
N HIS A 11 -2.20 17.58 1.04
CA HIS A 11 -0.84 17.50 1.58
C HIS A 11 -0.10 16.22 1.12
N GLY A 12 1.15 16.41 0.65
CA GLY A 12 2.16 15.35 0.61
C GLY A 12 1.97 14.20 -0.38
N VAL A 13 2.71 13.11 -0.15
CA VAL A 13 2.68 11.85 -0.91
C VAL A 13 1.99 10.78 -0.06
N SER A 14 1.16 9.94 -0.67
CA SER A 14 0.50 8.82 0.02
C SER A 14 1.13 7.48 -0.35
N VAL A 15 1.30 6.59 0.63
CA VAL A 15 1.74 5.21 0.40
C VAL A 15 0.66 4.26 0.90
N PHE A 16 0.21 3.35 0.05
CA PHE A 16 -0.80 2.35 0.36
C PHE A 16 -0.18 0.95 0.37
N GLY A 17 -0.27 0.26 1.50
CA GLY A 17 0.15 -1.12 1.69
C GLY A 17 -1.07 -2.05 1.79
N GLY A 18 -1.43 -2.69 0.68
CA GLY A 18 -2.49 -3.69 0.60
C GLY A 18 -2.02 -5.07 1.07
N VAL A 19 -2.09 -5.36 2.37
CA VAL A 19 -1.70 -6.62 2.99
C VAL A 19 -2.89 -7.59 3.07
N GLY A 20 -2.83 -8.65 2.27
CA GLY A 20 -3.82 -9.71 2.27
C GLY A 20 -5.20 -9.27 1.79
N GLU A 21 -5.24 -8.31 0.87
CA GLU A 21 -6.47 -7.81 0.26
C GLU A 21 -6.96 -8.73 -0.87
N ARG A 22 -8.21 -8.55 -1.28
CA ARG A 22 -8.73 -9.23 -2.47
C ARG A 22 -8.24 -8.51 -3.72
N THR A 23 -7.82 -9.27 -4.73
CA THR A 23 -7.33 -8.71 -6.00
C THR A 23 -8.36 -7.80 -6.67
N ARG A 24 -9.65 -8.12 -6.54
CA ARG A 24 -10.74 -7.27 -7.02
C ARG A 24 -10.75 -5.91 -6.33
N GLU A 25 -10.65 -5.87 -5.01
CA GLU A 25 -10.67 -4.62 -4.23
C GLU A 25 -9.43 -3.76 -4.54
N GLY A 26 -8.27 -4.40 -4.74
CA GLY A 26 -7.06 -3.73 -5.20
C GLY A 26 -7.21 -3.12 -6.60
N ASN A 27 -7.83 -3.85 -7.54
CA ASN A 27 -8.09 -3.36 -8.89
C ASN A 27 -9.08 -2.19 -8.89
N ASP A 28 -10.17 -2.30 -8.12
CA ASP A 28 -11.17 -1.23 -7.99
C ASP A 28 -10.52 0.03 -7.41
N LEU A 29 -9.63 -0.11 -6.42
CA LEU A 29 -8.84 0.99 -5.86
C LEU A 29 -7.91 1.64 -6.89
N TYR A 30 -7.21 0.84 -7.69
CA TYR A 30 -6.33 1.36 -8.74
C TYR A 30 -7.12 2.18 -9.77
N MET A 31 -8.27 1.67 -10.22
CA MET A 31 -9.13 2.38 -11.18
C MET A 31 -9.67 3.68 -10.60
N GLU A 32 -10.09 3.69 -9.33
CA GLU A 32 -10.58 4.92 -8.69
C GLU A 32 -9.45 5.97 -8.52
N MET A 33 -8.22 5.54 -8.20
CA MET A 33 -7.06 6.44 -8.10
C MET A 33 -6.66 7.05 -9.45
N LYS A 34 -6.86 6.29 -10.54
CA LYS A 34 -6.68 6.77 -11.90
C LYS A 34 -7.78 7.78 -12.29
N GLU A 35 -9.05 7.45 -12.07
CA GLU A 35 -10.18 8.33 -12.41
C GLU A 35 -10.17 9.64 -11.60
N SER A 36 -9.70 9.59 -10.35
CA SER A 36 -9.59 10.76 -9.47
C SER A 36 -8.38 11.67 -9.77
N GLY A 37 -7.49 11.24 -10.66
CA GLY A 37 -6.27 11.96 -11.05
C GLY A 37 -5.14 11.89 -10.02
N VAL A 38 -5.22 10.98 -9.05
CA VAL A 38 -4.15 10.74 -8.06
C VAL A 38 -2.99 9.96 -8.70
N ILE A 39 -3.33 9.02 -9.61
CA ILE A 39 -2.40 8.34 -10.51
C ILE A 39 -2.55 8.95 -11.89
N ASN A 40 -1.46 9.49 -12.43
CA ASN A 40 -1.40 10.03 -13.78
C ASN A 40 -0.73 8.99 -14.70
N GLU A 41 -1.51 8.33 -15.55
CA GLU A 41 -0.98 7.32 -16.49
C GLU A 41 -0.13 7.93 -17.60
N GLN A 42 -0.42 9.17 -18.00
CA GLN A 42 0.31 9.86 -19.04
C GLN A 42 1.65 10.38 -18.52
N ASN A 43 1.72 10.73 -17.23
CA ASN A 43 2.95 11.14 -16.55
C ASN A 43 3.06 10.50 -15.16
N ILE A 44 3.69 9.33 -15.11
CA ILE A 44 3.87 8.57 -13.86
C ILE A 44 4.62 9.39 -12.80
N ALA A 45 5.52 10.29 -13.21
CA ALA A 45 6.31 11.12 -12.30
C ALA A 45 5.47 12.15 -11.52
N GLU A 46 4.28 12.49 -12.00
CA GLU A 46 3.34 13.40 -11.31
C GLU A 46 2.38 12.67 -10.37
N SER A 47 2.43 11.34 -10.31
CA SER A 47 1.55 10.55 -9.44
C SER A 47 1.90 10.81 -7.97
N LYS A 48 0.87 11.01 -7.14
CA LYS A 48 1.01 11.36 -5.71
C LYS A 48 0.84 10.17 -4.77
N VAL A 49 0.69 8.96 -5.33
CA VAL A 49 0.47 7.74 -4.54
C VAL A 49 1.40 6.62 -4.97
N ALA A 50 1.95 5.90 -4.00
CA ALA A 50 2.62 4.62 -4.20
C ALA A 50 1.71 3.49 -3.70
N LEU A 51 1.45 2.49 -4.54
CA LEU A 51 0.64 1.32 -4.20
C LEU A 51 1.52 0.09 -4.08
N VAL A 52 1.48 -0.58 -2.93
CA VAL A 52 2.20 -1.84 -2.65
C VAL A 52 1.18 -2.91 -2.33
N TYR A 53 1.12 -3.97 -3.12
CA TYR A 53 0.12 -5.03 -2.95
C TYR A 53 0.75 -6.37 -2.60
N GLY A 54 0.16 -7.03 -1.60
CA GLY A 54 0.40 -8.40 -1.20
C GLY A 54 -0.93 -9.12 -1.08
N GLN A 55 -1.47 -9.55 -2.22
CA GLN A 55 -2.84 -10.05 -2.33
C GLN A 55 -3.04 -11.39 -1.58
N MET A 56 -4.30 -11.76 -1.28
CA MET A 56 -4.62 -12.99 -0.56
C MET A 56 -4.09 -14.29 -1.20
N ASN A 57 -3.92 -14.29 -2.52
CA ASN A 57 -3.38 -15.43 -3.28
C ASN A 57 -1.87 -15.62 -3.08
N GLU A 58 -1.18 -14.65 -2.47
CA GLU A 58 0.25 -14.73 -2.19
C GLU A 58 0.57 -15.55 -0.94
N LEU A 59 1.78 -16.12 -0.96
CA LEU A 59 2.33 -16.85 0.19
C LEU A 59 2.29 -15.99 1.45
N PRO A 60 2.02 -16.57 2.64
CA PRO A 60 1.93 -15.82 3.88
C PRO A 60 3.22 -15.06 4.22
N GLY A 61 4.39 -15.61 3.87
CA GLY A 61 5.67 -14.91 4.01
C GLY A 61 5.74 -13.63 3.17
N ALA A 62 5.25 -13.65 1.93
CA ALA A 62 5.18 -12.47 1.06
C ALA A 62 4.22 -11.43 1.64
N ARG A 63 3.03 -11.85 2.10
CA ARG A 63 2.03 -10.97 2.73
C ARG A 63 2.56 -10.29 3.99
N MET A 64 3.32 -11.00 4.82
CA MET A 64 3.97 -10.41 5.99
C MET A 64 4.97 -9.31 5.60
N ARG A 65 5.67 -9.43 4.48
CA ARG A 65 6.69 -8.45 4.08
C ARG A 65 6.11 -7.19 3.45
N VAL A 66 4.94 -7.26 2.83
CA VAL A 66 4.31 -6.13 2.11
C VAL A 66 4.13 -4.89 2.98
N GLY A 67 3.69 -5.05 4.24
CA GLY A 67 3.56 -3.92 5.16
C GLY A 67 4.90 -3.23 5.44
N LEU A 68 5.99 -3.99 5.51
CA LEU A 68 7.34 -3.45 5.69
C LEU A 68 7.83 -2.74 4.42
N THR A 69 7.56 -3.30 3.24
CA THR A 69 7.90 -2.66 1.96
C THR A 69 7.20 -1.31 1.82
N ALA A 70 5.92 -1.24 2.16
CA ALA A 70 5.17 0.02 2.18
C ALA A 70 5.77 1.02 3.18
N LEU A 71 6.18 0.56 4.37
CA LEU A 71 6.85 1.39 5.36
C LEU A 71 8.19 1.93 4.83
N THR A 72 9.03 1.10 4.20
CA THR A 72 10.31 1.53 3.64
C THR A 72 10.13 2.61 2.55
N MET A 73 9.12 2.49 1.70
CA MET A 73 8.80 3.54 0.73
C MET A 73 8.37 4.83 1.42
N ALA A 74 7.54 4.72 2.47
CA ALA A 74 7.12 5.88 3.25
C ALA A 74 8.30 6.56 3.97
N GLU A 75 9.22 5.78 4.54
CA GLU A 75 10.44 6.30 5.18
C GLU A 75 11.33 7.01 4.19
N TYR A 76 11.47 6.51 2.95
CA TYR A 76 12.23 7.19 1.92
C TYR A 76 11.64 8.59 1.61
N PHE A 77 10.33 8.68 1.41
CA PHE A 77 9.67 9.96 1.15
C PHE A 77 9.76 10.94 2.33
N ARG A 78 9.76 10.42 3.57
CA ARG A 78 9.91 11.22 4.78
C ARG A 78 11.34 11.69 5.01
N ASP A 79 12.32 10.80 4.92
CA ASP A 79 13.69 11.04 5.38
C ASP A 79 14.59 11.61 4.27
N VAL A 80 14.37 11.21 3.01
CA VAL A 80 15.20 11.65 1.88
C VAL A 80 14.56 12.82 1.15
N ASN A 81 13.25 12.74 0.89
CA ASN A 81 12.55 13.80 0.18
C ASN A 81 11.97 14.87 1.11
N GLU A 82 12.02 14.68 2.44
CA GLU A 82 11.50 15.61 3.46
C GLU A 82 10.03 16.01 3.22
N GLN A 83 9.21 15.06 2.75
CA GLN A 83 7.80 15.29 2.45
C GLN A 83 6.91 14.76 3.58
N ASP A 84 5.74 15.37 3.75
CA ASP A 84 4.68 14.78 4.55
C ASP A 84 4.18 13.51 3.87
N VAL A 85 4.22 12.40 4.60
CA VAL A 85 3.82 11.08 4.07
C VAL A 85 2.62 10.56 4.82
N LEU A 86 1.61 10.14 4.08
CA LEU A 86 0.48 9.42 4.65
C LEU A 86 0.57 7.94 4.31
N LEU A 87 0.79 7.11 5.32
CA LEU A 87 0.86 5.66 5.18
C LEU A 87 -0.50 5.02 5.51
N PHE A 88 -1.07 4.33 4.54
CA PHE A 88 -2.26 3.50 4.70
C PHE A 88 -1.85 2.03 4.66
N ILE A 89 -2.26 1.24 5.65
CA ILE A 89 -2.08 -0.21 5.65
C ILE A 89 -3.47 -0.85 5.73
N ASP A 90 -3.85 -1.53 4.66
CA ASP A 90 -5.08 -2.31 4.60
C ASP A 90 -4.76 -3.77 4.26
N ASN A 91 -4.90 -4.75 5.14
CA ASN A 91 -5.40 -4.67 6.50
C ASN A 91 -4.30 -5.02 7.52
N ILE A 92 -4.08 -4.16 8.52
CA ILE A 92 -3.06 -4.39 9.56
C ILE A 92 -3.28 -5.71 10.34
N PHE A 93 -4.52 -6.17 10.47
CA PHE A 93 -4.80 -7.47 11.08
C PHE A 93 -4.24 -8.63 10.24
N ARG A 94 -4.30 -8.52 8.90
CA ARG A 94 -3.79 -9.54 7.97
C ARG A 94 -2.27 -9.64 8.01
N PHE A 95 -1.57 -8.54 8.33
CA PHE A 95 -0.13 -8.56 8.58
C PHE A 95 0.22 -9.51 9.74
N VAL A 96 -0.46 -9.37 10.89
CA VAL A 96 -0.27 -10.24 12.05
C VAL A 96 -0.67 -11.69 11.74
N GLN A 97 -1.79 -11.89 11.04
CA GLN A 97 -2.24 -13.22 10.64
C GLN A 97 -1.23 -13.92 9.71
N ALA A 98 -0.66 -13.19 8.75
CA ALA A 98 0.34 -13.70 7.82
C ALA A 98 1.63 -14.10 8.55
N LEU A 99 2.07 -13.31 9.53
CA LEU A 99 3.19 -13.64 10.42
C LEU A 99 2.96 -14.98 11.14
N ILE A 100 1.80 -15.13 11.78
CA ILE A 100 1.46 -16.36 12.51
C ILE A 100 1.47 -17.56 11.55
N LEU A 101 0.79 -17.45 10.41
CA LEU A 101 0.72 -18.54 9.44
C LEU A 101 2.10 -18.93 8.87
N SER A 102 2.97 -17.94 8.65
CA SER A 102 4.35 -18.18 8.21
C SER A 102 5.16 -18.98 9.23
N LEU A 103 4.98 -18.70 10.54
CA LEU A 103 5.65 -19.45 11.60
C LEU A 103 5.17 -20.89 11.70
N TYR A 104 3.87 -21.15 11.47
CA TYR A 104 3.32 -22.50 11.44
C TYR A 104 3.86 -23.30 10.25
N LEU A 105 3.97 -22.70 9.07
CA LEU A 105 4.48 -23.37 7.86
C LEU A 105 5.98 -23.69 7.95
N CYS A 106 6.79 -22.88 8.64
CA CYS A 106 8.21 -23.19 8.87
C CYS A 106 8.46 -24.31 9.89
N ARG A 107 7.42 -24.75 10.62
CA ARG A 107 7.49 -25.85 11.60
C ARG A 107 7.08 -27.21 11.03
N LEU A 108 6.60 -27.24 9.79
CA LEU A 108 6.29 -28.45 9.03
C LEU A 108 7.45 -28.74 8.07
#